data_AF-A0A7W7YAR5-F1
#
_entry.id   AF-A0A7W7YAR5-F1
#
_cell.length_a   1.000
_cell.length_b   1.000
_cell.length_c   1.000
_cell.angle_alpha   90.00
_cell.angle_beta   90.00
_cell.angle_gamma   90.00
#
_symmetry.space_group_name_H-M   'P 1'
#
loop_
_entity.id
_entity.type
_entity.pdbx_description
1 polymer ?
#
loop_
_entity_poly.entity_id
_entity_poly.type
_entity_poly.pdbx_seq_one_letter_code
_entity_poly.pdbx_strand_id
1 'polypeptide(L)'
;MKLMHPTSFVFRVWHQMVQEWRAQWLLVLAWLAVVVTDCWQSMQDERPEIAMPGFLPGLLALTVIVRSVRADGPGNTEAGAHVRPLGRGAVWMAKVVFFKVTLLLPWLTSDWVQCHGHGYGAAEWLAESAGTALPALYVGGCAALIASWSGPVWRNMLGGLVCIVLLEIATWMWGTVWRGAENVCVLAVGRFILILTLVCAWWQVTLRRRACMTLTAGCVAALLTTGMGNWNWCARPEMRYEDAKLALHIGKRPDSGAQELWKGVHVTGLPADHVASVAAFAPVGEGWPPETAFSGYTQVSGGETAKVQMRQRWMVMAHTQALVPHYPSGELWRGHADDVRVEELQKIVSGAAPGPWRLRLAVQRMKRVTTMPLRVAMSQEQRIVLEAGRRLDFQMSERDHDSEMQFRSMLRRRIPLLAAAGQQEALRVAGRVPEENFLLLLHSPGIREVNTACEGELRDSSGGGQYHRVNKREGHFHFTHPRAQMDIAGLKFDEWVDGTMLDVWWTEERGVVDLEVSGEELLRVVKGGE
;
A
#
# COMPACT_ATOMS: atom_id res chain seq x y z
N MET A 1 -65.06 0.39 15.88
CA MET A 1 -63.72 -0.23 15.98
C MET A 1 -63.06 -0.15 14.61
N LYS A 2 -62.19 0.85 14.36
CA LYS A 2 -61.43 0.92 13.11
C LYS A 2 -60.31 -0.12 13.18
N LEU A 3 -60.31 -1.08 12.27
CA LEU A 3 -59.18 -1.99 12.06
C LEU A 3 -57.92 -1.15 11.83
N MET A 4 -57.01 -1.11 12.81
CA MET A 4 -55.66 -0.60 12.58
C MET A 4 -55.01 -1.53 11.55
N HIS A 5 -54.71 -1.01 10.36
CA HIS A 5 -53.88 -1.71 9.39
C HIS A 5 -52.56 -2.13 10.07
N PRO A 6 -52.08 -3.37 9.85
CA PRO A 6 -50.79 -3.79 10.36
C PRO A 6 -49.72 -2.85 9.80
N THR A 7 -49.08 -2.07 10.67
CA THR A 7 -47.99 -1.19 10.28
C THR A 7 -46.86 -2.05 9.69
N SER A 8 -46.41 -1.69 8.49
CA SER A 8 -45.40 -2.46 7.78
C SER A 8 -44.12 -2.58 8.62
N PHE A 9 -43.41 -3.70 8.53
CA PHE A 9 -42.15 -3.92 9.26
C PHE A 9 -41.14 -2.78 8.99
N VAL A 10 -41.06 -2.33 7.74
CA VAL A 10 -40.19 -1.21 7.33
C VAL A 10 -40.54 0.08 8.07
N PHE A 11 -41.83 0.42 8.19
CA PHE A 11 -42.25 1.62 8.93
C PHE A 11 -41.86 1.54 10.41
N ARG A 12 -41.96 0.34 11.01
CA ARG A 12 -41.56 0.11 12.40
C ARG A 12 -40.05 0.28 12.62
N VAL A 13 -39.24 -0.24 11.68
CA VAL A 13 -37.78 -0.06 11.67
C VAL A 13 -37.42 1.42 11.53
N TRP A 14 -38.01 2.11 10.54
CA TRP A 14 -37.76 3.53 10.30
C TRP A 14 -38.13 4.40 11.51
N HIS A 15 -39.32 4.20 12.08
CA HIS A 15 -39.77 4.94 13.24
C HIS A 15 -38.83 4.75 14.44
N GLN A 16 -38.38 3.52 14.70
CA GLN A 16 -37.41 3.26 15.76
C GLN A 16 -36.05 3.94 15.46
N MET A 17 -35.58 3.90 14.21
CA MET A 17 -34.34 4.56 13.80
C MET A 17 -34.38 6.08 14.07
N VAL A 18 -35.50 6.74 13.77
CA VAL A 18 -35.70 8.18 14.05
C VAL A 18 -35.64 8.46 15.55
N GLN A 19 -36.16 7.55 16.39
CA GLN A 19 -36.07 7.69 17.83
C GLN A 19 -34.65 7.51 18.37
N GLU A 20 -33.89 6.53 17.87
CA GLU A 20 -32.47 6.37 18.20
C GLU A 20 -31.67 7.63 17.85
N TRP A 21 -31.91 8.19 16.66
CA TRP A 21 -31.30 9.45 16.24
C TRP A 21 -31.61 10.57 17.23
N ARG A 22 -32.88 10.80 17.57
CA ARG A 22 -33.29 11.83 18.53
C ARG A 22 -32.73 11.60 19.94
N ALA A 23 -32.50 10.36 20.35
CA ALA A 23 -31.95 10.06 21.67
C ALA A 23 -30.43 10.30 21.76
N GLN A 24 -29.72 10.23 20.62
CA GLN A 24 -28.25 10.24 20.58
C GLN A 24 -27.65 11.34 19.71
N TRP A 25 -28.46 12.26 19.16
CA TRP A 25 -28.02 13.23 18.17
C TRP A 25 -26.78 14.04 18.59
N LEU A 26 -26.70 14.50 19.84
CA LEU A 26 -25.51 15.23 20.34
C LEU A 26 -24.23 14.39 20.29
N LEU A 27 -24.31 13.13 20.72
CA LEU A 27 -23.19 12.19 20.70
C LEU A 27 -22.77 11.87 19.26
N VAL A 28 -23.74 11.68 18.37
CA VAL A 28 -23.48 11.43 16.95
C VAL A 28 -22.87 12.66 16.28
N LEU A 29 -23.34 13.87 16.57
CA LEU A 29 -22.76 15.11 16.06
C LEU A 29 -21.33 15.33 16.57
N ALA A 30 -21.08 15.06 17.86
CA ALA A 30 -19.73 15.14 18.42
C ALA A 30 -18.78 14.13 17.74
N TRP A 31 -19.25 12.90 17.52
CA TRP A 31 -18.50 11.89 16.78
C TRP A 31 -18.24 12.33 15.32
N LEU A 32 -19.25 12.84 14.62
CA LEU A 32 -19.10 13.36 13.25
C LEU A 32 -18.08 14.50 13.18
N ALA A 33 -18.10 15.43 14.13
CA ALA A 33 -17.14 16.54 14.19
C ALA A 33 -15.69 16.02 14.35
N VAL A 34 -15.51 15.01 15.19
CA VAL A 34 -14.22 14.34 15.39
C VAL A 34 -13.76 13.64 14.10
N VAL A 35 -14.63 12.90 13.42
CA VAL A 35 -14.31 12.24 12.14
C VAL A 35 -13.95 13.26 11.06
N VAL A 36 -14.70 14.36 10.94
CA VAL A 36 -14.40 15.42 9.97
C VAL A 36 -13.06 16.09 10.27
N THR A 37 -12.75 16.30 11.54
CA THR A 37 -11.48 16.90 11.96
C THR A 37 -10.30 15.97 11.69
N ASP A 38 -10.44 14.67 11.99
CA ASP A 38 -9.44 13.64 11.69
C ASP A 38 -9.20 13.52 10.16
N CYS A 39 -10.28 13.54 9.37
CA CYS A 39 -10.21 13.58 7.91
C CYS A 39 -9.47 14.82 7.40
N TRP A 40 -9.81 15.99 7.94
CA TRP A 40 -9.17 17.26 7.59
C TRP A 40 -7.68 17.25 7.93
N GLN A 41 -7.30 16.81 9.14
CA GLN A 41 -5.89 16.69 9.56
C GLN A 41 -5.13 15.68 8.69
N SER A 42 -5.77 14.59 8.26
CA SER A 42 -5.16 13.60 7.37
C SER A 42 -4.88 14.13 5.96
N MET A 43 -5.59 15.18 5.54
CA MET A 43 -5.36 15.90 4.29
C MET A 43 -4.28 16.99 4.39
N GLN A 44 -3.86 17.36 5.59
CA GLN A 44 -2.78 18.32 5.79
C GLN A 44 -1.43 17.62 5.67
N ASP A 45 -0.52 18.22 4.91
CA ASP A 45 0.83 17.70 4.69
C ASP A 45 1.79 18.10 5.80
N GLU A 46 1.50 19.19 6.49
CA GLU A 46 2.18 19.61 7.71
C GLU A 46 1.58 18.91 8.92
N ARG A 47 2.42 18.47 9.85
CA ARG A 47 1.95 17.89 11.11
C ARG A 47 1.18 18.99 11.86
N PRO A 48 -0.10 18.78 12.20
CA PRO A 48 -0.84 19.77 12.95
C PRO A 48 -0.15 20.02 14.30
N GLU A 49 -0.08 21.29 14.73
CA GLU A 49 0.47 21.66 16.04
C GLU A 49 -0.22 20.92 17.19
N ILE A 50 -1.50 20.56 17.00
CA ILE A 50 -2.28 19.73 17.92
C ILE A 50 -2.90 18.58 17.13
N ALA A 51 -2.25 17.41 17.18
CA ALA A 51 -2.79 16.19 16.58
C ALA A 51 -3.97 15.66 17.40
N MET A 52 -5.09 15.37 16.74
CA MET A 52 -6.20 14.68 17.39
C MET A 52 -5.77 13.26 17.78
N PRO A 53 -6.09 12.78 19.00
CA PRO A 53 -5.76 11.40 19.37
C PRO A 53 -6.51 10.41 18.46
N GLY A 54 -5.78 9.60 17.70
CA GLY A 54 -6.38 8.67 16.71
C GLY A 54 -7.33 7.61 17.28
N PHE A 55 -7.37 7.41 18.60
CA PHE A 55 -8.32 6.49 19.24
C PHE A 55 -9.68 7.14 19.58
N LEU A 56 -9.77 8.47 19.58
CA LEU A 56 -10.95 9.22 20.02
C LEU A 56 -12.21 8.92 19.18
N PRO A 57 -12.15 8.86 17.83
CA PRO A 57 -13.33 8.52 17.03
C PRO A 57 -13.87 7.12 17.36
N GLY A 58 -12.99 6.15 17.58
CA GLY A 58 -13.35 4.78 17.96
C GLY A 58 -14.04 4.72 19.32
N LEU A 59 -13.52 5.44 20.32
CA LEU A 59 -14.10 5.48 21.67
C LEU A 59 -15.51 6.10 21.68
N LEU A 60 -15.71 7.18 20.93
CA LEU A 60 -17.03 7.81 20.78
C LEU A 60 -18.02 6.89 20.06
N ALA A 61 -17.61 6.22 18.98
CA ALA A 61 -18.45 5.23 18.28
C ALA A 61 -18.88 4.09 19.23
N LEU A 62 -17.95 3.56 20.03
CA LEU A 62 -18.27 2.52 21.02
C LEU A 62 -19.25 3.02 22.07
N THR A 63 -19.10 4.27 22.52
CA THR A 63 -20.01 4.89 23.49
C THR A 63 -21.44 5.00 22.92
N VAL A 64 -21.57 5.40 21.65
CA VAL A 64 -22.86 5.44 20.94
C VAL A 64 -23.50 4.04 20.89
N ILE A 65 -22.73 3.02 20.49
CA ILE A 65 -23.20 1.63 20.40
C ILE A 65 -23.64 1.11 21.77
N VAL A 66 -22.78 1.22 22.78
CA VAL A 66 -23.05 0.71 24.14
C VAL A 66 -24.28 1.40 24.74
N ARG A 67 -24.39 2.73 24.62
CA ARG A 67 -25.53 3.48 25.12
C ARG A 67 -26.82 3.11 24.39
N SER A 68 -26.78 2.94 23.06
CA SER A 68 -27.98 2.58 22.28
C SER A 68 -28.45 1.18 22.66
N VAL A 69 -27.54 0.21 22.79
CA VAL A 69 -27.93 -1.16 23.12
C VAL A 69 -28.40 -1.29 24.57
N ARG A 70 -27.77 -0.59 25.53
CA ARG A 70 -28.19 -0.60 26.94
C ARG A 70 -29.53 0.07 27.18
N ALA A 71 -29.90 1.07 26.38
CA ALA A 71 -31.20 1.74 26.51
C ALA A 71 -32.38 0.76 26.40
N ASP A 72 -32.22 -0.32 25.62
CA ASP A 72 -33.20 -1.39 25.45
C ASP A 72 -32.87 -2.66 26.27
N GLY A 73 -31.93 -2.55 27.20
CA GLY A 73 -31.51 -3.66 28.05
C GLY A 73 -32.60 -4.08 29.04
N PRO A 74 -32.69 -5.38 29.39
CA PRO A 74 -33.72 -5.92 30.28
C PRO A 74 -33.73 -5.33 31.70
N GLY A 75 -32.70 -4.59 32.11
CA GLY A 75 -32.62 -3.88 33.40
C GLY A 75 -33.09 -2.43 33.39
N ASN A 76 -33.50 -1.87 32.24
CA ASN A 76 -33.97 -0.49 32.17
C ASN A 76 -35.48 -0.41 32.46
N THR A 77 -35.86 0.19 33.59
CA THR A 77 -37.25 0.30 34.06
C THR A 77 -38.10 1.20 33.17
N GLU A 78 -37.48 2.05 32.34
CA GLU A 78 -38.15 2.90 31.34
C GLU A 78 -38.44 2.19 30.00
N ALA A 79 -38.05 0.92 29.83
CA ALA A 79 -38.08 0.23 28.54
C ALA A 79 -39.49 -0.18 28.08
N GLY A 80 -40.26 0.81 27.62
CA GLY A 80 -41.42 0.60 26.75
C GLY A 80 -41.10 -0.14 25.45
N ALA A 81 -39.82 -0.37 25.10
CA ALA A 81 -39.40 -1.22 23.98
C ALA A 81 -39.89 -2.68 24.10
N HIS A 82 -40.14 -3.17 25.32
CA HIS A 82 -40.69 -4.50 25.58
C HIS A 82 -42.23 -4.58 25.44
N VAL A 83 -42.91 -3.42 25.39
CA VAL A 83 -44.39 -3.31 25.41
C VAL A 83 -44.94 -2.67 24.13
N ARG A 84 -44.08 -2.07 23.29
CA ARG A 84 -44.49 -1.48 22.00
C ARG A 84 -44.89 -2.56 20.98
N PRO A 85 -45.89 -2.31 20.12
CA PRO A 85 -46.31 -3.22 19.04
C PRO A 85 -45.28 -3.36 17.90
N LEU A 86 -44.06 -2.84 18.09
CA LEU A 86 -43.02 -2.78 17.06
C LEU A 86 -42.33 -4.14 16.82
N GLY A 87 -42.24 -4.97 17.86
CA GLY A 87 -41.58 -6.28 17.83
C GLY A 87 -40.06 -6.19 17.98
N ARG A 88 -39.46 -7.13 18.72
CA ARG A 88 -38.02 -7.18 19.05
C ARG A 88 -37.13 -7.18 17.80
N GLY A 89 -37.62 -7.79 16.73
CA GLY A 89 -36.88 -7.87 15.47
C GLY A 89 -36.73 -6.53 14.76
N ALA A 90 -37.76 -5.69 14.79
CA ALA A 90 -37.72 -4.36 14.19
C ALA A 90 -36.78 -3.44 14.97
N VAL A 91 -36.73 -3.56 16.31
CA VAL A 91 -35.83 -2.78 17.16
C VAL A 91 -34.37 -3.12 16.87
N TRP A 92 -34.02 -4.40 16.81
CA TRP A 92 -32.66 -4.83 16.47
C TRP A 92 -32.25 -4.36 15.07
N MET A 93 -33.12 -4.56 14.07
CA MET A 93 -32.84 -4.15 12.70
C MET A 93 -32.67 -2.62 12.61
N ALA A 94 -33.49 -1.85 13.34
CA ALA A 94 -33.34 -0.40 13.41
C ALA A 94 -31.98 0.02 13.97
N LYS A 95 -31.45 -0.66 14.99
CA LYS A 95 -30.10 -0.40 15.51
C LYS A 95 -29.00 -0.77 14.52
N VAL A 96 -29.12 -1.92 13.84
CA VAL A 96 -28.17 -2.32 12.78
C VAL A 96 -28.12 -1.27 11.68
N VAL A 97 -29.29 -0.83 11.20
CA VAL A 97 -29.38 0.22 10.16
C VAL A 97 -28.85 1.55 10.70
N PHE A 98 -29.21 1.93 11.92
CA PHE A 98 -28.70 3.14 12.57
C PHE A 98 -27.17 3.13 12.62
N PHE A 99 -26.53 2.11 13.19
CA PHE A 99 -25.05 2.04 13.27
C PHE A 99 -24.40 2.04 11.89
N LYS A 100 -24.99 1.39 10.89
CA LYS A 100 -24.47 1.42 9.52
C LYS A 100 -24.51 2.84 8.95
N VAL A 101 -25.64 3.54 9.09
CA VAL A 101 -25.84 4.86 8.50
C VAL A 101 -25.11 5.96 9.25
N THR A 102 -25.09 5.91 10.59
CA THR A 102 -24.56 7.00 11.42
C THR A 102 -23.10 6.83 11.79
N LEU A 103 -22.56 5.61 11.84
CA LEU A 103 -21.18 5.35 12.23
C LEU A 103 -20.35 4.78 11.07
N LEU A 104 -20.80 3.69 10.44
CA LEU A 104 -19.97 3.02 9.43
C LEU A 104 -19.84 3.84 8.14
N LEU A 105 -20.95 4.37 7.60
CA LEU A 105 -20.91 5.13 6.35
C LEU A 105 -20.05 6.41 6.46
N PRO A 106 -20.20 7.28 7.49
CA PRO A 106 -19.36 8.46 7.57
C PRO A 106 -17.88 8.13 7.79
N TRP A 107 -17.59 7.04 8.51
CA TRP A 107 -16.22 6.53 8.66
C TRP A 107 -15.62 6.08 7.32
N LEU A 108 -16.37 5.29 6.53
CA LEU A 108 -15.95 4.89 5.19
C LEU A 108 -15.79 6.08 4.24
N THR A 109 -16.63 7.12 4.35
CA THR A 109 -16.46 8.33 3.54
C THR A 109 -15.22 9.13 3.93
N SER A 110 -14.82 9.11 5.21
CA SER A 110 -13.55 9.72 5.63
C SER A 110 -12.37 8.98 5.01
N ASP A 111 -12.41 7.66 5.03
CA ASP A 111 -11.37 6.81 4.43
C ASP A 111 -11.30 6.96 2.90
N TRP A 112 -12.45 7.14 2.24
CA TRP A 112 -12.56 7.41 0.81
C TRP A 112 -11.73 8.63 0.39
N VAL A 113 -11.76 9.70 1.17
CA VAL A 113 -11.03 10.93 0.88
C VAL A 113 -9.51 10.69 0.92
N GLN A 114 -9.03 9.87 1.85
CA GLN A 114 -7.61 9.50 1.93
C GLN A 114 -7.16 8.62 0.77
N CYS A 115 -8.07 7.80 0.24
CA CYS A 115 -7.83 6.90 -0.88
C CYS A 115 -7.92 7.61 -2.25
N HIS A 116 -8.60 8.76 -2.29
CA HIS A 116 -8.77 9.53 -3.51
C HIS A 116 -7.42 9.91 -4.14
N GLY A 117 -7.31 9.71 -5.46
CA GLY A 117 -6.10 9.99 -6.21
C GLY A 117 -5.02 8.88 -6.17
N HIS A 118 -5.30 7.69 -5.64
CA HIS A 118 -4.36 6.54 -5.71
C HIS A 118 -4.60 5.62 -6.91
N GLY A 119 -5.45 5.99 -7.87
CA GLY A 119 -5.65 5.18 -9.09
C GLY A 119 -6.30 3.81 -8.89
N TYR A 120 -7.03 3.62 -7.79
CA TYR A 120 -7.71 2.35 -7.48
C TYR A 120 -8.77 1.97 -8.52
N GLY A 121 -8.74 0.71 -8.94
CA GLY A 121 -9.83 0.06 -9.65
C GLY A 121 -10.94 -0.41 -8.70
N ALA A 122 -11.94 -1.10 -9.24
CA ALA A 122 -13.10 -1.56 -8.47
C ALA A 122 -12.71 -2.58 -7.39
N ALA A 123 -11.76 -3.47 -7.68
CA ALA A 123 -11.31 -4.50 -6.73
C ALA A 123 -10.57 -3.88 -5.54
N GLU A 124 -9.68 -2.93 -5.81
CA GLU A 124 -8.94 -2.18 -4.80
C GLU A 124 -9.87 -1.38 -3.89
N TRP A 125 -10.85 -0.69 -4.47
CA TRP A 125 -11.85 0.07 -3.70
C TRP A 125 -12.68 -0.83 -2.79
N LEU A 126 -13.09 -2.01 -3.28
CA LEU A 126 -13.81 -2.99 -2.47
C LEU A 126 -12.93 -3.56 -1.36
N ALA A 127 -11.67 -3.88 -1.66
CA ALA A 127 -10.71 -4.41 -0.71
C ALA A 127 -10.38 -3.40 0.40
N GLU A 128 -10.18 -2.12 0.04
CA GLU A 128 -9.93 -1.04 0.99
C GLU A 128 -11.16 -0.82 1.89
N SER A 129 -12.35 -0.71 1.28
CA SER A 129 -13.60 -0.56 2.03
C SER A 129 -13.85 -1.73 2.97
N ALA A 130 -13.59 -2.97 2.53
CA ALA A 130 -13.69 -4.16 3.36
C ALA A 130 -12.64 -4.17 4.47
N GLY A 131 -11.40 -3.78 4.16
CA GLY A 131 -10.29 -3.70 5.12
C GLY A 131 -10.57 -2.70 6.24
N THR A 132 -11.23 -1.60 5.93
CA THR A 132 -11.66 -0.60 6.92
C THR A 132 -12.93 -1.04 7.66
N ALA A 133 -13.90 -1.66 6.98
CA ALA A 133 -15.16 -2.08 7.58
C ALA A 133 -15.03 -3.31 8.51
N LEU A 134 -14.21 -4.30 8.18
CA LEU A 134 -14.11 -5.56 8.93
C LEU A 134 -13.72 -5.35 10.41
N PRO A 135 -12.64 -4.60 10.75
CA PRO A 135 -12.34 -4.30 12.15
C PRO A 135 -13.46 -3.53 12.84
N ALA A 136 -14.05 -2.53 12.18
CA ALA A 136 -15.11 -1.71 12.75
C ALA A 136 -16.37 -2.54 13.08
N LEU A 137 -16.78 -3.41 12.16
CA LEU A 137 -17.92 -4.32 12.34
C LEU A 137 -17.65 -5.35 13.44
N TYR A 138 -16.41 -5.85 13.53
CA TYR A 138 -16.02 -6.80 14.55
C TYR A 138 -16.07 -6.18 15.96
N VAL A 139 -15.37 -5.06 16.16
CA VAL A 139 -15.35 -4.37 17.46
C VAL A 139 -16.75 -3.86 17.82
N GLY A 140 -17.49 -3.30 16.86
CA GLY A 140 -18.87 -2.87 17.06
C GLY A 140 -19.82 -4.02 17.42
N GLY A 141 -19.66 -5.18 16.77
CA GLY A 141 -20.41 -6.40 17.08
C GLY A 141 -20.12 -6.94 18.49
N CYS A 142 -18.85 -6.96 18.89
CA CYS A 142 -18.43 -7.30 20.26
C CYS A 142 -19.05 -6.33 21.28
N ALA A 143 -18.95 -5.02 21.04
CA ALA A 143 -19.51 -4.00 21.92
C ALA A 143 -21.03 -4.11 22.06
N ALA A 144 -21.75 -4.31 20.95
CA ALA A 144 -23.20 -4.51 20.96
C ALA A 144 -23.60 -5.78 21.73
N LEU A 145 -22.89 -6.88 21.51
CA LEU A 145 -23.15 -8.13 22.23
C LEU A 145 -22.90 -7.95 23.74
N ILE A 146 -21.75 -7.38 24.13
CA ILE A 146 -21.41 -7.12 25.54
C ILE A 146 -22.42 -6.15 26.19
N ALA A 147 -22.82 -5.09 25.48
CA ALA A 147 -23.77 -4.11 26.00
C ALA A 147 -25.19 -4.70 26.18
N SER A 148 -25.55 -5.73 25.42
CA SER A 148 -26.81 -6.46 25.57
C SER A 148 -26.84 -7.38 26.81
N TRP A 149 -25.71 -7.56 27.50
CA TRP A 149 -25.58 -8.42 28.67
C TRP A 149 -25.98 -7.68 29.96
N SER A 150 -27.22 -7.91 30.43
CA SER A 150 -27.63 -7.57 31.80
C SER A 150 -28.48 -8.72 32.37
N GLY A 151 -27.86 -9.62 33.15
CA GLY A 151 -28.55 -10.72 33.83
C GLY A 151 -27.65 -11.87 34.34
N PRO A 152 -28.20 -12.84 35.10
CA PRO A 152 -27.47 -13.94 35.74
C PRO A 152 -26.87 -14.99 34.77
N VAL A 153 -27.13 -14.86 33.46
CA VAL A 153 -26.60 -15.71 32.38
C VAL A 153 -25.09 -15.48 32.12
N TRP A 154 -24.47 -14.51 32.83
CA TRP A 154 -23.06 -14.13 32.68
C TRP A 154 -22.07 -15.30 32.80
N ARG A 155 -22.35 -16.31 33.65
CA ARG A 155 -21.48 -17.47 33.87
C ARG A 155 -21.29 -18.35 32.63
N ASN A 156 -22.29 -18.45 31.75
CA ASN A 156 -22.22 -19.29 30.54
C ASN A 156 -21.68 -18.55 29.31
N MET A 157 -21.56 -17.21 29.38
CA MET A 157 -21.05 -16.37 28.29
C MET A 157 -19.60 -15.92 28.52
N LEU A 158 -19.09 -16.06 29.76
CA LEU A 158 -17.67 -15.88 30.08
C LEU A 158 -16.79 -16.75 29.19
N GLY A 159 -17.19 -18.00 28.92
CA GLY A 159 -16.48 -18.90 28.00
C GLY A 159 -16.42 -18.36 26.57
N GLY A 160 -17.49 -17.72 26.08
CA GLY A 160 -17.51 -17.10 24.75
C GLY A 160 -16.62 -15.84 24.67
N LEU A 161 -16.61 -15.00 25.70
CA LEU A 161 -15.71 -13.84 25.78
C LEU A 161 -14.25 -14.27 25.88
N VAL A 162 -13.97 -15.28 26.72
CA VAL A 162 -12.64 -15.90 26.83
C VAL A 162 -12.21 -16.49 25.50
N CYS A 163 -13.09 -17.18 24.76
CA CYS A 163 -12.77 -17.67 23.41
C CYS A 163 -12.47 -16.53 22.43
N ILE A 164 -13.22 -15.42 22.45
CA ILE A 164 -12.96 -14.25 21.58
C ILE A 164 -11.62 -13.59 21.94
N VAL A 165 -11.34 -13.40 23.22
CA VAL A 165 -10.06 -12.83 23.70
C VAL A 165 -8.89 -13.76 23.38
N LEU A 166 -9.04 -15.06 23.59
CA LEU A 166 -8.02 -16.05 23.23
C LEU A 166 -7.81 -16.12 21.72
N LEU A 167 -8.86 -15.93 20.92
CA LEU A 167 -8.76 -15.86 19.46
C LEU A 167 -8.05 -14.58 19.00
N GLU A 168 -8.30 -13.43 19.63
CA GLU A 168 -7.54 -12.19 19.38
C GLU A 168 -6.08 -12.34 19.79
N ILE A 169 -5.80 -12.96 20.93
CA ILE A 169 -4.43 -13.25 21.37
C ILE A 169 -3.75 -14.23 20.41
N ALA A 170 -4.45 -15.28 19.97
CA ALA A 170 -3.92 -16.27 19.02
C ALA A 170 -3.68 -15.66 17.63
N THR A 171 -4.59 -14.83 17.12
CA THR A 171 -4.44 -14.13 15.84
C THR A 171 -3.36 -13.03 15.90
N TRP A 172 -3.21 -12.35 17.05
CA TRP A 172 -2.12 -11.42 17.29
C TRP A 172 -0.76 -12.13 17.38
N MET A 173 -0.69 -13.27 18.08
CA MET A 173 0.51 -14.10 18.12
C MET A 173 0.85 -14.68 16.74
N TRP A 174 -0.14 -15.16 15.97
CA TRP A 174 0.09 -15.62 14.59
C TRP A 174 0.54 -14.48 13.66
N GLY A 175 -0.07 -13.29 13.76
CA GLY A 175 0.30 -12.13 12.95
C GLY A 175 1.67 -11.52 13.31
N THR A 176 2.15 -11.71 14.54
CA THR A 176 3.48 -11.26 14.97
C THR A 176 4.58 -12.27 14.64
N VAL A 177 4.29 -13.58 14.72
CA VAL A 177 5.26 -14.64 14.42
C VAL A 177 5.37 -14.95 12.92
N TRP A 178 4.28 -14.81 12.16
CA TRP A 178 4.22 -15.15 10.74
C TRP A 178 3.67 -13.96 9.92
N ARG A 179 4.51 -12.95 9.65
CA ARG A 179 4.14 -11.80 8.78
C ARG A 179 4.22 -12.21 7.29
N GLY A 180 3.25 -12.98 6.82
CA GLY A 180 3.06 -13.34 5.40
C GLY A 180 1.73 -12.84 4.83
N ALA A 181 1.68 -12.51 3.54
CA ALA A 181 0.44 -12.12 2.85
C ALA A 181 -0.65 -13.22 2.95
N GLU A 182 -0.23 -14.48 2.98
CA GLU A 182 -1.06 -15.68 3.22
C GLU A 182 -1.96 -15.55 4.44
N ASN A 183 -1.41 -15.03 5.54
CA ASN A 183 -2.15 -14.94 6.79
C ASN A 183 -3.20 -13.84 6.76
N VAL A 184 -3.02 -12.79 5.95
CA VAL A 184 -3.99 -11.68 5.89
C VAL A 184 -5.32 -12.15 5.30
N CYS A 185 -5.28 -12.91 4.21
CA CYS A 185 -6.49 -13.39 3.55
C CYS A 185 -7.25 -14.40 4.46
N VAL A 186 -6.51 -15.34 5.08
CA VAL A 186 -7.07 -16.32 6.03
C VAL A 186 -7.70 -15.65 7.26
N LEU A 187 -7.02 -14.65 7.85
CA LEU A 187 -7.56 -13.87 8.96
C LEU A 187 -8.80 -13.08 8.57
N ALA A 188 -8.88 -12.56 7.34
CA ALA A 188 -10.06 -11.84 6.85
C ALA A 188 -11.30 -12.75 6.79
N VAL A 189 -11.15 -13.99 6.30
CA VAL A 189 -12.24 -14.99 6.29
C VAL A 189 -12.66 -15.34 7.72
N GLY A 190 -11.69 -15.64 8.59
CA GLY A 190 -11.97 -15.95 9.99
C GLY A 190 -12.73 -14.82 10.68
N ARG A 191 -12.33 -13.57 10.45
CA ARG A 191 -13.03 -12.40 10.99
C ARG A 191 -14.42 -12.20 10.43
N PHE A 192 -14.61 -12.45 9.14
CA PHE A 192 -15.94 -12.39 8.55
C PHE A 192 -16.89 -13.38 9.23
N ILE A 193 -16.44 -14.61 9.49
CA ILE A 193 -17.19 -15.63 10.23
C ILE A 193 -17.53 -15.16 11.65
N LEU A 194 -16.57 -14.57 12.35
CA LEU A 194 -16.80 -14.01 13.69
C LEU A 194 -17.81 -12.86 13.68
N ILE A 195 -17.74 -11.96 12.71
CA ILE A 195 -18.71 -10.85 12.58
C ILE A 195 -20.12 -11.41 12.40
N LEU A 196 -20.31 -12.38 11.48
CA LEU A 196 -21.59 -13.04 11.30
C LEU A 196 -22.07 -13.70 12.60
N THR A 197 -21.16 -14.38 13.30
CA THR A 197 -21.43 -15.03 14.57
C THR A 197 -21.89 -14.04 15.64
N LEU A 198 -21.19 -12.90 15.78
CA LEU A 198 -21.53 -11.84 16.73
C LEU A 198 -22.88 -11.20 16.42
N VAL A 199 -23.17 -10.92 15.15
CA VAL A 199 -24.45 -10.38 14.69
C VAL A 199 -25.58 -11.36 14.97
N CYS A 200 -25.41 -12.65 14.66
CA CYS A 200 -26.38 -13.69 14.96
C CYS A 200 -26.56 -13.93 16.46
N ALA A 201 -25.49 -13.90 17.24
CA ALA A 201 -25.54 -14.01 18.70
C ALA A 201 -26.28 -12.82 19.31
N TRP A 202 -26.00 -11.60 18.87
CA TRP A 202 -26.70 -10.40 19.33
C TRP A 202 -28.19 -10.44 18.99
N TRP A 203 -28.55 -10.89 17.79
CA TRP A 203 -29.94 -11.14 17.42
C TRP A 203 -30.62 -12.15 18.38
N GLN A 204 -29.97 -13.28 18.65
CA GLN A 204 -30.51 -14.32 19.54
C GLN A 204 -30.67 -13.82 20.98
N VAL A 205 -29.70 -13.08 21.52
CA VAL A 205 -29.79 -12.44 22.85
C VAL A 205 -30.97 -11.49 22.89
N THR A 206 -31.16 -10.67 21.84
CA THR A 206 -32.30 -9.76 21.73
C THR A 206 -33.63 -10.50 21.73
N LEU A 207 -33.69 -11.69 21.12
CA LEU A 207 -34.85 -12.58 21.16
C LEU A 207 -35.00 -13.40 22.46
N ARG A 208 -34.10 -13.25 23.44
CA ARG A 208 -33.99 -14.08 24.66
C ARG A 208 -33.72 -15.56 24.40
N ARG A 209 -33.05 -15.88 23.29
CA ARG A 209 -32.57 -17.24 22.95
C ARG A 209 -31.14 -17.43 23.44
N ARG A 210 -30.73 -18.69 23.61
CA ARG A 210 -29.36 -19.05 24.02
C ARG A 210 -28.38 -18.77 22.87
N ALA A 211 -27.52 -17.76 23.03
CA ALA A 211 -26.50 -17.42 22.04
C ALA A 211 -25.17 -18.19 22.21
N CYS A 212 -25.00 -18.92 23.32
CA CYS A 212 -23.77 -19.65 23.63
C CYS A 212 -23.40 -20.66 22.53
N MET A 213 -24.35 -21.47 22.04
CA MET A 213 -24.09 -22.44 20.97
C MET A 213 -23.63 -21.76 19.67
N THR A 214 -24.23 -20.63 19.31
CA THR A 214 -23.85 -19.85 18.12
C THR A 214 -22.44 -19.31 18.26
N LEU A 215 -22.11 -18.73 19.43
CA LEU A 215 -20.76 -18.23 19.71
C LEU A 215 -19.72 -19.35 19.67
N THR A 216 -19.99 -20.48 20.33
CA THR A 216 -19.07 -21.62 20.33
C THR A 216 -18.89 -22.19 18.93
N ALA A 217 -19.98 -22.46 18.20
CA ALA A 217 -19.91 -22.98 16.84
C ALA A 217 -19.18 -22.02 15.88
N GLY A 218 -19.46 -20.71 15.98
CA GLY A 218 -18.81 -19.70 15.16
C GLY A 218 -17.34 -19.49 15.50
N CYS A 219 -16.95 -19.56 16.79
CA CYS A 219 -15.54 -19.52 17.20
C CYS A 219 -14.79 -20.76 16.71
N VAL A 220 -15.39 -21.95 16.83
CA VAL A 220 -14.80 -23.20 16.30
C VAL A 220 -14.68 -23.12 14.78
N ALA A 221 -15.71 -22.64 14.08
CA ALA A 221 -15.65 -22.45 12.64
C ALA A 221 -14.54 -21.47 12.25
N ALA A 222 -14.44 -20.32 12.92
CA ALA A 222 -13.38 -19.35 12.68
C ALA A 222 -11.99 -19.96 12.91
N LEU A 223 -11.78 -20.66 14.02
CA LEU A 223 -10.53 -21.35 14.33
C LEU A 223 -10.16 -22.41 13.29
N LEU A 224 -11.12 -23.24 12.88
CA LEU A 224 -10.90 -24.26 11.85
C LEU A 224 -10.56 -23.61 10.50
N THR A 225 -11.28 -22.55 10.12
CA THR A 225 -10.98 -21.81 8.89
C THR A 225 -9.60 -21.15 8.95
N THR A 226 -9.20 -20.59 10.09
CA THR A 226 -7.88 -19.96 10.22
C THR A 226 -6.74 -20.98 10.31
N GLY A 227 -6.98 -22.14 10.92
CA GLY A 227 -5.96 -23.16 11.13
C GLY A 227 -5.79 -24.13 9.96
N MET A 228 -6.83 -24.32 9.13
CA MET A 228 -6.81 -25.25 7.98
C MET A 228 -6.90 -24.52 6.62
N GLY A 229 -7.17 -23.22 6.61
CA GLY A 229 -7.31 -22.45 5.38
C GLY A 229 -5.97 -22.11 4.76
N ASN A 230 -5.74 -22.58 3.52
CA ASN A 230 -4.61 -22.17 2.69
C ASN A 230 -5.06 -21.14 1.63
N TRP A 231 -5.92 -20.20 2.03
CA TRP A 231 -6.43 -19.19 1.11
C TRP A 231 -5.42 -18.06 0.98
N ASN A 232 -4.76 -17.98 -0.17
CA ASN A 232 -3.90 -16.86 -0.49
C ASN A 232 -4.26 -16.29 -1.87
N TRP A 233 -5.45 -15.71 -1.99
CA TRP A 233 -5.81 -14.96 -3.21
C TRP A 233 -5.03 -13.66 -3.34
N CYS A 234 -4.37 -13.23 -2.26
CA CYS A 234 -3.49 -12.09 -2.23
C CYS A 234 -2.08 -12.44 -2.76
N ALA A 235 -1.76 -13.71 -3.03
CA ALA A 235 -0.46 -14.09 -3.59
C ALA A 235 -0.27 -13.48 -4.98
N ARG A 236 0.88 -12.86 -5.22
CA ARG A 236 1.28 -12.50 -6.58
C ARG A 236 1.67 -13.80 -7.32
N PRO A 237 1.10 -14.09 -8.51
CA PRO A 237 1.60 -15.18 -9.33
C PRO A 237 3.06 -14.92 -9.70
N GLU A 238 3.87 -15.98 -9.85
CA GLU A 238 5.25 -15.85 -10.35
C GLU A 238 5.23 -15.11 -11.68
N MET A 239 5.73 -13.87 -11.72
CA MET A 239 5.84 -13.13 -12.97
C MET A 239 7.05 -13.63 -13.74
N ARG A 240 6.84 -14.59 -14.63
CA ARG A 240 7.84 -14.99 -15.61
C ARG A 240 7.83 -14.00 -16.76
N TYR A 241 9.01 -13.56 -17.18
CA TYR A 241 9.14 -12.71 -18.34
C TYR A 241 9.02 -13.57 -19.61
N GLU A 242 7.90 -13.48 -20.33
CA GLU A 242 7.61 -14.31 -21.51
C GLU A 242 8.01 -13.63 -22.85
N ASP A 243 8.16 -12.30 -22.85
CA ASP A 243 8.12 -11.50 -24.08
C ASP A 243 9.46 -11.32 -24.82
N ALA A 244 10.56 -11.98 -24.43
CA ALA A 244 11.77 -12.00 -25.26
C ALA A 244 12.72 -13.17 -25.03
N LYS A 245 13.43 -13.58 -26.10
CA LYS A 245 14.59 -14.49 -26.04
C LYS A 245 15.80 -13.72 -25.50
N LEU A 246 15.78 -13.40 -24.21
CA LEU A 246 16.92 -12.76 -23.55
C LEU A 246 18.12 -13.69 -23.61
N ALA A 247 19.26 -13.15 -24.03
CA ALA A 247 20.52 -13.87 -24.09
C ALA A 247 21.60 -13.09 -23.34
N LEU A 248 22.45 -13.84 -22.62
CA LEU A 248 23.61 -13.30 -21.96
C LEU A 248 24.83 -13.44 -22.88
N HIS A 249 25.58 -12.36 -23.03
CA HIS A 249 26.83 -12.32 -23.78
C HIS A 249 27.97 -11.90 -22.88
N ILE A 250 29.10 -12.59 -23.02
CA ILE A 250 30.27 -12.44 -22.16
C ILE A 250 31.47 -12.06 -23.03
N GLY A 251 32.21 -11.03 -22.64
CA GLY A 251 33.36 -10.50 -23.36
C GLY A 251 33.04 -9.23 -24.14
N LYS A 252 33.23 -9.24 -25.46
CA LYS A 252 33.05 -8.05 -26.31
C LYS A 252 31.58 -7.66 -26.40
N ARG A 253 31.32 -6.35 -26.40
CA ARG A 253 29.99 -5.79 -26.58
C ARG A 253 29.39 -6.25 -27.93
N PRO A 254 28.17 -6.83 -27.94
CA PRO A 254 27.47 -7.17 -29.17
C PRO A 254 27.11 -5.93 -30.01
N ASP A 255 26.99 -6.09 -31.33
CA ASP A 255 26.61 -5.01 -32.26
C ASP A 255 25.15 -4.55 -32.10
N SER A 256 24.27 -5.45 -31.65
CA SER A 256 22.85 -5.17 -31.38
C SER A 256 22.65 -4.56 -30.00
N GLY A 257 21.76 -3.57 -29.86
CA GLY A 257 21.39 -2.82 -28.64
C GLY A 257 21.47 -3.56 -27.30
N ALA A 258 22.69 -3.82 -26.86
CA ALA A 258 22.99 -4.63 -25.70
C ALA A 258 23.08 -3.73 -24.47
N GLN A 259 22.42 -4.15 -23.41
CA GLN A 259 22.53 -3.53 -22.11
C GLN A 259 23.74 -4.12 -21.38
N GLU A 260 24.60 -3.28 -20.82
CA GLU A 260 25.71 -3.71 -19.97
C GLU A 260 25.23 -3.88 -18.52
N LEU A 261 25.47 -5.06 -17.94
CA LEU A 261 25.19 -5.32 -16.51
C LEU A 261 26.44 -5.10 -15.66
N TRP A 262 27.58 -5.55 -16.17
CA TRP A 262 28.92 -5.30 -15.66
C TRP A 262 29.86 -5.14 -16.86
N LYS A 263 31.06 -4.60 -16.63
CA LYS A 263 32.11 -4.54 -17.66
C LYS A 263 32.35 -5.93 -18.26
N GLY A 264 32.01 -6.11 -19.54
CA GLY A 264 32.15 -7.36 -20.28
C GLY A 264 31.02 -8.38 -20.08
N VAL A 265 29.92 -8.03 -19.41
CA VAL A 265 28.71 -8.88 -19.27
C VAL A 265 27.52 -8.09 -19.80
N HIS A 266 26.94 -8.56 -20.89
CA HIS A 266 25.91 -7.86 -21.65
C HIS A 266 24.65 -8.71 -21.80
N VAL A 267 23.48 -8.08 -21.78
CA VAL A 267 22.18 -8.69 -22.07
C VAL A 267 21.66 -8.16 -23.39
N THR A 268 21.18 -9.06 -24.24
CA THR A 268 20.54 -8.75 -25.53
C THR A 268 19.13 -9.29 -25.59
N GLY A 269 18.35 -8.82 -26.57
CA GLY A 269 16.97 -9.25 -26.78
C GLY A 269 15.94 -8.49 -25.94
N LEU A 270 16.34 -7.46 -25.20
CA LEU A 270 15.38 -6.57 -24.53
C LEU A 270 14.58 -5.77 -25.58
N PRO A 271 13.24 -5.70 -25.47
CA PRO A 271 12.44 -4.80 -26.30
C PRO A 271 12.80 -3.32 -26.02
N ALA A 272 12.34 -2.43 -26.89
CA ALA A 272 12.45 -0.99 -26.63
C ALA A 272 11.84 -0.64 -25.26
N ASP A 273 12.46 0.33 -24.58
CA ASP A 273 12.08 0.83 -23.25
C ASP A 273 12.23 -0.19 -22.11
N HIS A 274 12.71 -1.41 -22.39
CA HIS A 274 12.93 -2.42 -21.37
C HIS A 274 14.36 -2.38 -20.85
N VAL A 275 14.49 -2.58 -19.55
CA VAL A 275 15.75 -2.58 -18.80
C VAL A 275 15.77 -3.81 -17.92
N ALA A 276 16.92 -4.48 -17.84
CA ALA A 276 17.16 -5.59 -16.94
C ALA A 276 17.94 -5.13 -15.70
N SER A 277 17.48 -5.51 -14.52
CA SER A 277 18.14 -5.26 -13.24
C SER A 277 18.53 -6.58 -12.58
N VAL A 278 19.69 -6.63 -11.92
CA VAL A 278 20.21 -7.83 -11.26
C VAL A 278 19.46 -8.06 -9.95
N ALA A 279 18.53 -9.02 -9.93
CA ALA A 279 17.72 -9.33 -8.76
C ALA A 279 18.38 -10.39 -7.86
N ALA A 280 19.09 -11.35 -8.43
CA ALA A 280 19.94 -12.29 -7.68
C ALA A 280 21.08 -12.83 -8.56
N PHE A 281 22.28 -12.97 -8.00
CA PHE A 281 23.42 -13.59 -8.65
C PHE A 281 24.21 -14.45 -7.66
N ALA A 282 24.32 -15.75 -7.93
CA ALA A 282 25.00 -16.71 -7.06
C ALA A 282 25.35 -18.02 -7.81
N PRO A 283 26.27 -18.85 -7.28
CA PRO A 283 26.50 -20.19 -7.79
C PRO A 283 25.24 -21.05 -7.65
N VAL A 284 25.04 -21.99 -8.56
CA VAL A 284 23.89 -22.91 -8.52
C VAL A 284 24.03 -23.86 -7.33
N GLY A 285 23.01 -23.91 -6.47
CA GLY A 285 22.94 -24.78 -5.29
C GLY A 285 21.50 -25.15 -4.92
N GLU A 286 21.31 -25.85 -3.81
CA GLU A 286 19.98 -26.16 -3.27
C GLU A 286 19.30 -24.88 -2.74
N GLY A 287 18.07 -24.61 -3.18
CA GLY A 287 17.31 -23.41 -2.80
C GLY A 287 17.71 -22.15 -3.57
N TRP A 288 17.28 -22.06 -4.84
CA TRP A 288 17.53 -20.90 -5.70
C TRP A 288 16.40 -19.85 -5.61
N PRO A 289 16.70 -18.55 -5.42
CA PRO A 289 18.01 -17.97 -5.10
C PRO A 289 18.33 -18.02 -3.59
N PRO A 290 19.61 -18.24 -3.20
CA PRO A 290 20.00 -18.26 -1.79
C PRO A 290 19.96 -16.86 -1.18
N GLU A 291 19.78 -16.75 0.14
CA GLU A 291 19.76 -15.46 0.86
C GLU A 291 21.10 -14.69 0.73
N THR A 292 22.21 -15.41 0.56
CA THR A 292 23.55 -14.85 0.37
C THR A 292 23.82 -14.37 -1.06
N ALA A 293 22.90 -14.56 -2.01
CA ALA A 293 23.09 -14.12 -3.39
C ALA A 293 23.37 -12.62 -3.46
N PHE A 294 24.23 -12.18 -4.38
CA PHE A 294 24.35 -10.75 -4.68
C PHE A 294 23.04 -10.24 -5.29
N SER A 295 22.64 -9.01 -4.96
CA SER A 295 21.44 -8.40 -5.49
C SER A 295 21.61 -6.89 -5.51
N GLY A 296 21.15 -6.25 -6.58
CA GLY A 296 21.04 -4.78 -6.62
C GLY A 296 19.85 -4.25 -5.80
N TYR A 297 19.03 -5.13 -5.23
CA TYR A 297 17.85 -4.77 -4.45
C TYR A 297 18.17 -4.61 -2.98
N THR A 298 17.38 -3.78 -2.29
CA THR A 298 17.59 -3.55 -0.86
C THR A 298 17.05 -4.70 -0.03
N GLN A 299 17.85 -5.11 0.96
CA GLN A 299 17.46 -6.15 1.90
C GLN A 299 16.45 -5.59 2.89
N VAL A 300 15.28 -6.23 2.96
CA VAL A 300 14.29 -5.90 3.98
C VAL A 300 14.75 -6.56 5.28
N SER A 301 15.51 -5.85 6.11
CA SER A 301 15.82 -6.34 7.46
C SER A 301 14.51 -6.42 8.25
N GLY A 302 14.22 -7.62 8.78
CA GLY A 302 13.01 -7.90 9.55
C GLY A 302 12.99 -7.11 10.87
N GLY A 303 12.50 -5.88 10.83
CA GLY A 303 12.27 -5.04 12.01
C GLY A 303 12.04 -3.58 11.65
N GLU A 304 10.95 -2.99 12.15
CA GLU A 304 10.55 -1.58 11.98
C GLU A 304 11.56 -0.55 12.52
N THR A 305 12.71 -1.00 13.04
CA THR A 305 13.75 -0.15 13.62
C THR A 305 15.14 -0.36 13.03
N ALA A 306 15.28 -1.19 11.99
CA ALA A 306 16.55 -1.30 11.29
C ALA A 306 16.82 0.03 10.58
N LYS A 307 17.75 0.83 11.13
CA LYS A 307 18.36 1.97 10.46
C LYS A 307 18.67 1.53 9.04
N VAL A 308 17.96 2.11 8.10
CA VAL A 308 18.11 1.93 6.67
C VAL A 308 19.58 2.23 6.35
N GLN A 309 20.43 1.19 6.37
CA GLN A 309 21.79 1.26 5.87
C GLN A 309 21.67 1.62 4.39
N MET A 310 22.51 2.57 3.95
CA MET A 310 22.58 3.15 2.61
C MET A 310 21.84 2.31 1.57
N ARG A 311 20.64 2.79 1.21
CA ARG A 311 19.80 2.18 0.19
C ARG A 311 20.57 2.17 -1.11
N GLN A 312 20.94 0.98 -1.58
CA GLN A 312 21.51 0.84 -2.92
C GLN A 312 20.42 1.25 -3.92
N ARG A 313 20.66 2.35 -4.64
CA ARG A 313 19.79 2.75 -5.74
C ARG A 313 19.98 1.73 -6.87
N TRP A 314 18.97 0.90 -7.04
CA TRP A 314 18.96 -0.17 -8.02
C TRP A 314 18.72 0.34 -9.46
N MET A 315 18.19 1.56 -9.63
CA MET A 315 18.12 2.19 -10.94
C MET A 315 19.54 2.58 -11.37
N VAL A 316 20.02 1.91 -12.42
CA VAL A 316 21.33 2.13 -13.03
C VAL A 316 21.24 3.01 -14.27
N MET A 317 22.38 3.45 -14.79
CA MET A 317 22.51 4.22 -16.06
C MET A 317 21.71 3.63 -17.25
N ALA A 318 21.51 2.31 -17.30
CA ALA A 318 20.70 1.67 -18.33
C ALA A 318 19.25 2.19 -18.37
N HIS A 319 18.69 2.65 -17.24
CA HIS A 319 17.35 3.25 -17.19
C HIS A 319 17.32 4.56 -17.97
N THR A 320 18.29 5.44 -17.76
CA THR A 320 18.42 6.69 -18.52
C THR A 320 18.69 6.42 -19.99
N GLN A 321 19.53 5.42 -20.32
CA GLN A 321 19.80 5.04 -21.71
C GLN A 321 18.55 4.55 -22.45
N ALA A 322 17.65 3.83 -21.77
CA ALA A 322 16.38 3.41 -22.34
C ALA A 322 15.45 4.60 -22.68
N LEU A 323 15.66 5.77 -22.09
CA LEU A 323 14.87 6.97 -22.36
C LEU A 323 15.40 7.76 -23.56
N VAL A 324 16.68 7.61 -23.94
CA VAL A 324 17.32 8.38 -25.02
C VAL A 324 16.53 8.41 -26.33
N PRO A 325 15.97 7.27 -26.82
CA PRO A 325 15.21 7.25 -28.06
C PRO A 325 13.91 8.07 -28.05
N HIS A 326 13.41 8.49 -26.88
CA HIS A 326 12.17 9.26 -26.75
C HIS A 326 12.36 10.77 -26.95
N TYR A 327 13.60 11.21 -27.05
CA TYR A 327 13.96 12.62 -27.22
C TYR A 327 14.61 12.83 -28.60
N PRO A 328 14.60 14.08 -29.13
CA PRO A 328 15.21 14.37 -30.41
C PRO A 328 16.67 13.93 -30.50
N SER A 329 17.09 13.48 -31.69
CA SER A 329 18.49 13.12 -31.92
C SER A 329 19.40 14.36 -31.82
N GLY A 330 20.50 14.26 -31.08
CA GLY A 330 21.47 15.34 -30.94
C GLY A 330 21.27 16.24 -29.71
N GLU A 331 20.29 15.92 -28.86
CA GLU A 331 20.15 16.51 -27.53
C GLU A 331 21.34 16.13 -26.63
N LEU A 332 21.86 17.09 -25.87
CA LEU A 332 22.88 16.86 -24.86
C LEU A 332 22.23 16.28 -23.60
N TRP A 333 22.68 15.11 -23.16
CA TRP A 333 22.21 14.49 -21.93
C TRP A 333 23.08 14.88 -20.76
N ARG A 334 22.45 15.41 -19.71
CA ARG A 334 23.09 15.80 -18.46
C ARG A 334 22.33 15.25 -17.26
N GLY A 335 23.00 15.31 -16.12
CA GLY A 335 22.45 14.91 -14.83
C GLY A 335 23.39 13.96 -14.10
N HIS A 336 22.97 13.52 -12.93
CA HIS A 336 23.56 12.34 -12.31
C HIS A 336 23.21 11.15 -13.21
N ALA A 337 24.07 10.85 -14.19
CA ALA A 337 24.27 9.46 -14.51
C ALA A 337 24.63 8.82 -13.17
N ASP A 338 23.76 7.98 -12.63
CA ASP A 338 24.00 7.32 -11.35
C ASP A 338 25.31 6.54 -11.47
N ASP A 339 26.43 7.19 -11.15
CA ASP A 339 27.78 6.64 -10.98
C ASP A 339 27.80 5.83 -9.67
N VAL A 340 26.69 5.17 -9.36
CA VAL A 340 26.62 4.14 -8.34
C VAL A 340 27.51 3.03 -8.87
N ARG A 341 28.68 2.89 -8.24
CA ARG A 341 29.60 1.80 -8.42
C ARG A 341 28.82 0.49 -8.21
N VAL A 342 28.29 -0.08 -9.29
CA VAL A 342 27.90 -1.48 -9.31
C VAL A 342 29.10 -2.22 -8.77
N GLU A 343 28.90 -2.95 -7.67
CA GLU A 343 29.99 -3.65 -7.02
C GLU A 343 30.72 -4.48 -8.09
N GLU A 344 32.03 -4.25 -8.20
CA GLU A 344 32.81 -4.82 -9.28
C GLU A 344 32.62 -6.34 -9.29
N LEU A 345 32.37 -6.92 -10.46
CA LEU A 345 32.12 -8.35 -10.60
C LEU A 345 33.22 -9.18 -9.93
N GLN A 346 34.46 -8.69 -9.95
CA GLN A 346 35.60 -9.30 -9.27
C GLN A 346 35.40 -9.50 -7.76
N LYS A 347 34.78 -8.53 -7.07
CA LYS A 347 34.51 -8.63 -5.62
C LYS A 347 33.45 -9.68 -5.33
N ILE A 348 32.39 -9.70 -6.14
CA ILE A 348 31.27 -10.64 -6.01
C ILE A 348 31.73 -12.10 -6.25
N VAL A 349 32.64 -12.29 -7.20
CA VAL A 349 33.12 -13.60 -7.66
C VAL A 349 34.41 -14.02 -6.94
N SER A 350 35.00 -13.17 -6.08
CA SER A 350 36.24 -13.49 -5.38
C SER A 350 36.08 -14.74 -4.50
N GLY A 351 36.88 -15.79 -4.77
CA GLY A 351 36.77 -17.09 -4.07
C GLY A 351 35.69 -18.03 -4.59
N ALA A 352 35.06 -17.73 -5.72
CA ALA A 352 34.03 -18.55 -6.37
C ALA A 352 34.51 -19.96 -6.76
N ALA A 353 33.67 -20.97 -6.50
CA ALA A 353 33.85 -22.32 -7.03
C ALA A 353 33.66 -22.34 -8.57
N PRO A 354 34.36 -23.23 -9.30
CA PRO A 354 34.30 -23.32 -10.77
C PRO A 354 32.97 -23.84 -11.35
N GLY A 355 31.93 -24.01 -10.52
CA GLY A 355 30.63 -24.51 -10.94
C GLY A 355 29.80 -23.51 -11.74
N PRO A 356 28.62 -23.91 -12.25
CA PRO A 356 27.71 -23.02 -12.95
C PRO A 356 27.17 -21.95 -11.99
N TRP A 357 27.04 -20.74 -12.51
CA TRP A 357 26.41 -19.60 -11.84
C TRP A 357 25.04 -19.33 -12.46
N ARG A 358 24.13 -18.78 -11.67
CA ARG A 358 22.82 -18.37 -12.16
C ARG A 358 22.58 -16.90 -11.84
N LEU A 359 21.94 -16.23 -12.78
CA LEU A 359 21.65 -14.81 -12.78
C LEU A 359 20.15 -14.63 -12.96
N ARG A 360 19.47 -14.13 -11.92
CA ARG A 360 18.08 -13.69 -12.00
C ARG A 360 18.03 -12.24 -12.38
N LEU A 361 17.45 -11.95 -13.54
CA LEU A 361 17.18 -10.60 -14.00
C LEU A 361 15.71 -10.28 -13.80
N ALA A 362 15.44 -9.11 -13.23
CA ALA A 362 14.13 -8.51 -13.26
C ALA A 362 14.06 -7.57 -14.47
N VAL A 363 13.08 -7.80 -15.33
CA VAL A 363 12.84 -6.96 -16.50
C VAL A 363 11.78 -5.93 -16.15
N GLN A 364 12.12 -4.66 -16.39
CA GLN A 364 11.25 -3.52 -16.15
C GLN A 364 11.07 -2.74 -17.44
N ARG A 365 9.91 -2.12 -17.62
CA ARG A 365 9.65 -1.21 -18.72
C ARG A 365 9.60 0.21 -18.21
N MET A 366 10.34 1.10 -18.86
CA MET A 366 10.24 2.54 -18.64
C MET A 366 8.93 3.06 -19.24
N LYS A 367 8.11 3.69 -18.41
CA LYS A 367 6.82 4.27 -18.79
C LYS A 367 6.81 5.74 -18.44
N ARG A 368 6.58 6.59 -19.44
CA ARG A 368 6.33 8.01 -19.23
C ARG A 368 4.94 8.17 -18.62
N VAL A 369 4.88 8.66 -17.39
CA VAL A 369 3.63 8.84 -16.65
C VAL A 369 2.98 10.16 -17.02
N THR A 370 3.77 11.23 -17.10
CA THR A 370 3.28 12.54 -17.49
C THR A 370 4.38 13.39 -18.11
N THR A 371 3.95 14.37 -18.90
CA THR A 371 4.75 15.44 -19.49
C THR A 371 4.01 16.74 -19.21
N MET A 372 4.68 17.74 -18.64
CA MET A 372 4.07 19.03 -18.35
C MET A 372 5.05 20.19 -18.55
N PRO A 373 4.57 21.40 -18.87
CA PRO A 373 5.44 22.57 -18.92
C PRO A 373 6.08 22.85 -17.57
N LEU A 374 7.36 23.24 -17.56
CA LEU A 374 8.09 23.53 -16.33
C LEU A 374 7.38 24.64 -15.52
N ARG A 375 6.87 25.69 -16.18
CA ARG A 375 6.12 26.75 -15.50
C ARG A 375 4.95 26.23 -14.67
N VAL A 376 4.22 25.23 -15.18
CA VAL A 376 3.09 24.63 -14.46
C VAL A 376 3.60 23.88 -13.22
N ALA A 377 4.62 23.05 -13.39
CA ALA A 377 5.25 22.29 -12.31
C ALA A 377 5.82 23.19 -11.19
N MET A 378 6.30 24.38 -11.53
CA MET A 378 6.81 25.36 -10.56
C MET A 378 5.69 26.09 -9.80
N SER A 379 4.50 26.25 -10.40
CA SER A 379 3.46 27.13 -9.89
C SER A 379 2.49 26.47 -8.90
N GLN A 380 2.32 25.15 -8.98
CA GLN A 380 1.28 24.42 -8.25
C GLN A 380 1.80 23.05 -7.80
N GLU A 381 1.28 22.56 -6.67
CA GLU A 381 1.46 21.17 -6.25
C GLU A 381 0.85 20.23 -7.30
N GLN A 382 1.64 19.26 -7.75
CA GLN A 382 1.24 18.29 -8.75
C GLN A 382 0.99 16.93 -8.09
N ARG A 383 -0.14 16.30 -8.43
CA ARG A 383 -0.52 14.98 -7.93
C ARG A 383 -0.67 14.02 -9.09
N ILE A 384 0.29 13.11 -9.23
CA ILE A 384 0.37 12.17 -10.34
C ILE A 384 0.09 10.75 -9.84
N VAL A 385 -0.84 10.07 -10.49
CA VAL A 385 -1.06 8.64 -10.28
C VAL A 385 -0.01 7.85 -11.06
N LEU A 386 0.82 7.08 -10.36
CA LEU A 386 1.85 6.25 -10.99
C LEU A 386 1.26 4.91 -11.39
N GLU A 387 0.68 4.22 -10.41
CA GLU A 387 0.04 2.91 -10.50
C GLU A 387 -1.06 2.83 -9.43
N ALA A 388 -1.91 1.80 -9.49
CA ALA A 388 -2.92 1.59 -8.47
C ALA A 388 -2.26 1.42 -7.08
N GLY A 389 -2.65 2.27 -6.13
CA GLY A 389 -2.06 2.35 -4.78
C GLY A 389 -0.80 3.20 -4.66
N ARG A 390 -0.32 3.83 -5.74
CA ARG A 390 0.88 4.68 -5.74
C ARG A 390 0.60 6.04 -6.35
N ARG A 391 0.87 7.08 -5.57
CA ARG A 391 0.71 8.48 -5.97
C ARG A 391 1.99 9.25 -5.69
N LEU A 392 2.42 10.04 -6.66
CA LEU A 392 3.50 11.00 -6.51
C LEU A 392 2.90 12.39 -6.32
N ASP A 393 3.13 12.98 -5.16
CA ASP A 393 2.88 14.40 -4.94
C ASP A 393 4.23 15.11 -5.06
N PHE A 394 4.35 16.13 -5.90
CA PHE A 394 5.58 16.91 -5.98
C PHE A 394 5.30 18.39 -6.17
N GLN A 395 6.17 19.20 -5.61
CA GLN A 395 6.10 20.65 -5.63
C GLN A 395 7.51 21.22 -5.62
N MET A 396 7.68 22.35 -6.27
CA MET A 396 8.90 23.12 -6.14
C MET A 396 9.08 23.64 -4.71
N SER A 397 10.15 23.26 -4.02
CA SER A 397 10.43 23.72 -2.65
C SER A 397 11.14 25.06 -2.66
N GLU A 398 12.19 25.18 -3.46
CA GLU A 398 13.04 26.36 -3.53
C GLU A 398 13.44 26.67 -4.96
N ARG A 399 13.46 27.96 -5.29
CA ARG A 399 13.67 28.45 -6.66
C ARG A 399 15.11 28.69 -7.05
N ASP A 400 15.96 28.98 -6.07
CA ASP A 400 17.35 29.33 -6.35
C ASP A 400 18.18 29.30 -5.05
N HIS A 401 18.26 28.15 -4.39
CA HIS A 401 19.32 27.95 -3.39
C HIS A 401 20.54 27.43 -4.15
N ASP A 402 21.64 28.19 -4.11
CA ASP A 402 22.94 27.79 -4.68
C ASP A 402 22.96 27.45 -6.20
N SER A 403 22.12 28.11 -7.02
CA SER A 403 22.02 27.84 -8.48
C SER A 403 21.38 26.50 -8.84
N GLU A 404 20.57 25.93 -7.94
CA GLU A 404 19.78 24.73 -8.17
C GLU A 404 18.28 25.00 -8.07
N MET A 405 17.51 24.30 -8.89
CA MET A 405 16.07 24.18 -8.71
C MET A 405 15.77 22.92 -7.92
N GLN A 406 15.10 23.08 -6.78
CA GLN A 406 14.76 21.96 -5.92
C GLN A 406 13.26 21.64 -6.01
N PHE A 407 12.96 20.37 -6.27
CA PHE A 407 11.62 19.82 -6.19
C PHE A 407 11.54 18.90 -4.99
N ARG A 408 10.62 19.19 -4.08
CA ARG A 408 10.22 18.28 -3.03
C ARG A 408 9.19 17.31 -3.60
N SER A 409 9.37 16.04 -3.31
CA SER A 409 8.48 14.97 -3.72
C SER A 409 8.09 14.11 -2.53
N MET A 410 6.87 13.56 -2.60
CA MET A 410 6.30 12.66 -1.65
C MET A 410 5.65 11.50 -2.41
N LEU A 411 6.34 10.37 -2.46
CA LEU A 411 5.77 9.13 -2.94
C LEU A 411 4.87 8.55 -1.85
N ARG A 412 3.56 8.57 -2.10
CA ARG A 412 2.56 7.98 -1.22
C ARG A 412 2.15 6.62 -1.75
N ARG A 413 2.27 5.63 -0.88
CA ARG A 413 1.83 4.28 -1.11
C ARG A 413 0.69 3.97 -0.15
N ARG A 414 -0.44 3.56 -0.69
CA ARG A 414 -1.55 2.97 0.06
C ARG A 414 -1.97 1.71 -0.67
N ILE A 415 -1.76 0.55 -0.04
CA ILE A 415 -2.08 -0.74 -0.67
C ILE A 415 -3.10 -1.48 0.19
N PRO A 416 -4.28 -1.81 -0.37
CA PRO A 416 -5.24 -2.69 0.28
C PRO A 416 -4.70 -4.12 0.27
N LEU A 417 -4.46 -4.70 1.45
CA LEU A 417 -3.91 -6.05 1.60
C LEU A 417 -4.93 -7.15 1.29
N LEU A 418 -6.23 -6.80 1.17
CA LEU A 418 -7.30 -7.73 0.79
C LEU A 418 -7.49 -7.85 -0.72
N ALA A 419 -6.89 -6.94 -1.51
CA ALA A 419 -6.87 -7.05 -2.96
C ALA A 419 -5.84 -8.10 -3.38
N ALA A 420 -6.03 -8.71 -4.55
CA ALA A 420 -4.99 -9.55 -5.14
C ALA A 420 -3.73 -8.69 -5.33
N ALA A 421 -2.55 -9.17 -4.88
CA ALA A 421 -1.33 -8.35 -4.87
C ALA A 421 -0.90 -7.80 -6.23
N GLY A 422 -1.45 -8.33 -7.33
CA GLY A 422 -1.42 -7.74 -8.67
C GLY A 422 -0.05 -7.18 -9.06
N GLN A 423 -0.05 -6.03 -9.74
CA GLN A 423 1.15 -5.23 -10.03
C GLN A 423 1.57 -4.31 -8.86
N GLN A 424 0.81 -4.30 -7.75
CA GLN A 424 0.96 -3.30 -6.69
C GLN A 424 2.05 -3.64 -5.68
N GLU A 425 2.35 -4.92 -5.49
CA GLU A 425 3.46 -5.35 -4.65
C GLU A 425 4.73 -5.53 -5.47
N ALA A 426 5.82 -4.85 -5.07
CA ALA A 426 7.13 -4.97 -5.70
C ALA A 426 7.64 -6.42 -5.72
N LEU A 427 8.43 -6.76 -6.73
CA LEU A 427 9.03 -8.09 -6.89
C LEU A 427 9.90 -8.43 -5.67
N ARG A 428 9.66 -9.59 -5.05
CA ARG A 428 10.49 -10.08 -3.95
C ARG A 428 11.40 -11.21 -4.41
N VAL A 429 12.70 -11.06 -4.21
CA VAL A 429 13.69 -12.09 -4.53
C VAL A 429 14.58 -12.33 -3.30
N ALA A 430 14.51 -13.53 -2.72
CA ALA A 430 15.25 -13.92 -1.51
C ALA A 430 15.15 -12.88 -0.36
N GLY A 431 13.93 -12.37 -0.09
CA GLY A 431 13.70 -11.37 0.96
C GLY A 431 14.13 -9.93 0.61
N ARG A 432 14.60 -9.68 -0.62
CA ARG A 432 14.96 -8.34 -1.12
C ARG A 432 13.88 -7.78 -2.04
N VAL A 433 13.74 -6.45 -2.06
CA VAL A 433 12.76 -5.73 -2.89
C VAL A 433 13.43 -4.60 -3.66
N PRO A 434 13.01 -4.33 -4.91
CA PRO A 434 13.40 -3.10 -5.58
C PRO A 434 12.79 -1.93 -4.81
N GLU A 435 13.56 -0.86 -4.70
CA GLU A 435 13.03 0.37 -4.14
C GLU A 435 12.06 1.03 -5.10
N GLU A 436 11.04 1.70 -4.59
CA GLU A 436 10.14 2.45 -5.46
C GLU A 436 10.78 3.78 -5.83
N ASN A 437 11.39 3.86 -7.01
CA ASN A 437 12.08 5.03 -7.51
C ASN A 437 11.50 5.48 -8.86
N PHE A 438 11.70 6.75 -9.20
CA PHE A 438 11.27 7.34 -10.47
C PHE A 438 12.31 8.34 -10.97
N LEU A 439 12.26 8.64 -12.27
CA LEU A 439 13.16 9.61 -12.90
C LEU A 439 12.38 10.87 -13.27
N LEU A 440 12.97 12.03 -12.94
CA LEU A 440 12.51 13.33 -13.41
C LEU A 440 13.48 13.86 -14.47
N LEU A 441 12.94 14.25 -15.61
CA LEU A 441 13.71 14.79 -16.73
C LEU A 441 13.21 16.17 -17.10
N LEU A 442 14.13 17.13 -17.24
CA LEU A 442 13.88 18.43 -17.84
C LEU A 442 14.38 18.41 -19.28
N HIS A 443 13.46 18.51 -20.23
CA HIS A 443 13.79 18.64 -21.64
C HIS A 443 13.63 20.10 -22.06
N SER A 444 14.75 20.70 -22.47
CA SER A 444 14.83 22.11 -22.86
C SER A 444 15.23 22.25 -24.33
N PRO A 445 14.27 22.22 -25.28
CA PRO A 445 14.54 22.34 -26.72
C PRO A 445 15.35 23.58 -27.10
N GLY A 446 15.16 24.70 -26.38
CA GLY A 446 15.86 25.97 -26.66
C GLY A 446 17.38 25.91 -26.48
N ILE A 447 17.87 25.02 -25.62
CA ILE A 447 19.32 24.77 -25.40
C ILE A 447 19.76 23.38 -25.85
N ARG A 448 18.84 22.59 -26.43
CA ARG A 448 19.05 21.21 -26.86
C ARG A 448 19.65 20.33 -25.76
N GLU A 449 19.08 20.41 -24.56
CA GLU A 449 19.54 19.66 -23.39
C GLU A 449 18.40 18.87 -22.75
N VAL A 450 18.71 17.65 -22.32
CA VAL A 450 17.88 16.82 -21.43
C VAL A 450 18.63 16.60 -20.13
N ASN A 451 18.12 17.17 -19.05
CA ASN A 451 18.72 17.07 -17.73
C ASN A 451 17.96 16.07 -16.87
N THR A 452 18.66 15.13 -16.25
CA THR A 452 18.11 14.04 -15.45
C THR A 452 18.42 14.29 -13.97
N ALA A 453 17.39 14.32 -13.14
CA ALA A 453 17.56 14.37 -11.69
C ALA A 453 17.27 13.00 -11.09
N CYS A 454 18.16 12.58 -10.22
CA CYS A 454 17.91 11.46 -9.32
C CYS A 454 17.40 12.00 -7.98
N GLU A 455 16.70 11.14 -7.25
CA GLU A 455 16.17 11.47 -5.92
C GLU A 455 17.33 11.89 -4.98
N GLY A 456 17.04 12.49 -3.83
CA GLY A 456 18.04 13.01 -2.88
C GLY A 456 18.07 12.21 -1.59
N GLU A 457 18.34 12.89 -0.47
CA GLU A 457 18.16 12.31 0.87
C GLU A 457 16.72 11.84 1.09
N LEU A 458 16.58 10.67 1.72
CA LEU A 458 15.32 9.96 1.85
C LEU A 458 14.83 9.98 3.28
N ARG A 459 13.58 10.37 3.48
CA ARG A 459 12.89 10.20 4.75
C ARG A 459 11.66 9.32 4.55
N ASP A 460 11.72 8.13 5.13
CA ASP A 460 10.62 7.20 5.11
C ASP A 460 9.80 7.31 6.39
N SER A 461 8.48 7.29 6.22
CA SER A 461 7.56 7.00 7.30
C SER A 461 6.62 5.88 6.86
N SER A 462 6.62 4.81 7.63
CA SER A 462 5.69 3.70 7.45
C SER A 462 4.63 3.75 8.54
N GLY A 463 3.40 3.52 8.14
CA GLY A 463 2.25 3.27 9.00
C GLY A 463 1.35 2.22 8.36
N GLY A 464 0.28 1.87 9.05
CA GLY A 464 -0.69 0.95 8.48
C GLY A 464 -1.71 0.49 9.48
N GLY A 465 -2.88 0.16 8.95
CA GLY A 465 -3.88 -0.63 9.64
C GLY A 465 -3.65 -2.12 9.39
N GLN A 466 -4.57 -2.93 9.91
CA GLN A 466 -4.45 -4.37 9.80
C GLN A 466 -4.63 -4.92 8.37
N TYR A 467 -5.31 -4.17 7.51
CA TYR A 467 -5.66 -4.60 6.15
C TYR A 467 -5.22 -3.62 5.06
N HIS A 468 -4.42 -2.62 5.41
CA HIS A 468 -3.82 -1.72 4.44
C HIS A 468 -2.42 -1.32 4.90
N ARG A 469 -1.50 -1.12 3.97
CA ARG A 469 -0.16 -0.58 4.25
C ARG A 469 -0.09 0.85 3.74
N VAL A 470 0.37 1.77 4.58
CA VAL A 470 0.60 3.17 4.21
C VAL A 470 2.07 3.49 4.35
N ASN A 471 2.76 3.74 3.24
CA ASN A 471 4.13 4.25 3.28
C ASN A 471 4.15 5.64 2.63
N LYS A 472 4.87 6.56 3.26
CA LYS A 472 5.20 7.85 2.67
C LYS A 472 6.71 7.94 2.59
N ARG A 473 7.21 8.19 1.39
CA ARG A 473 8.62 8.38 1.11
C ARG A 473 8.81 9.80 0.60
N GLU A 474 9.56 10.58 1.34
CA GLU A 474 9.95 11.92 0.96
C GLU A 474 11.29 11.88 0.22
N GLY A 475 11.38 12.60 -0.88
CA GLY A 475 12.59 12.73 -1.68
C GLY A 475 12.75 14.14 -2.25
N HIS A 476 13.99 14.59 -2.39
CA HIS A 476 14.31 15.89 -2.98
C HIS A 476 15.01 15.69 -4.32
N PHE A 477 14.57 16.38 -5.37
CA PHE A 477 15.18 16.33 -6.69
C PHE A 477 15.82 17.67 -7.00
N HIS A 478 17.07 17.61 -7.45
CA HIS A 478 17.89 18.78 -7.71
C HIS A 478 18.19 18.85 -9.20
N PHE A 479 17.91 19.99 -9.81
CA PHE A 479 18.34 20.31 -11.16
C PHE A 479 19.30 21.48 -11.13
N THR A 480 20.51 21.27 -11.64
CA THR A 480 21.47 22.37 -11.84
C THR A 480 20.88 23.35 -12.85
N HIS A 481 20.88 24.64 -12.50
CA HIS A 481 20.37 25.68 -13.39
C HIS A 481 21.30 25.83 -14.61
N PRO A 482 20.78 25.81 -15.85
CA PRO A 482 21.61 25.83 -17.06
C PRO A 482 22.05 27.26 -17.47
N ARG A 483 22.51 28.08 -16.51
CA ARG A 483 22.80 29.52 -16.74
C ARG A 483 23.76 29.73 -17.91
N ALA A 484 24.88 29.02 -17.93
CA ALA A 484 25.88 29.16 -18.98
C ALA A 484 25.34 28.79 -20.37
N GLN A 485 24.47 27.79 -20.47
CA GLN A 485 23.88 27.37 -21.74
C GLN A 485 22.85 28.38 -22.23
N MET A 486 22.06 28.93 -21.31
CA MET A 486 21.12 29.99 -21.62
C MET A 486 21.83 31.26 -22.10
N ASP A 487 22.93 31.64 -21.45
CA ASP A 487 23.74 32.79 -21.86
C ASP A 487 24.30 32.61 -23.28
N ILE A 488 24.78 31.40 -23.61
CA ILE A 488 25.25 31.05 -24.97
C ILE A 488 24.11 31.09 -25.98
N ALA A 489 22.93 30.61 -25.61
CA ALA A 489 21.75 30.59 -26.48
C ALA A 489 21.03 31.96 -26.57
N GLY A 490 21.43 32.94 -25.75
CA GLY A 490 20.76 34.24 -25.65
C GLY A 490 19.35 34.17 -25.06
N LEU A 491 19.05 33.15 -24.25
CA LEU A 491 17.73 32.92 -23.65
C LEU A 491 17.62 33.55 -22.26
N LYS A 492 16.49 34.20 -21.98
CA LYS A 492 16.16 34.62 -20.61
C LYS A 492 15.58 33.46 -19.81
N PHE A 493 15.63 33.57 -18.48
CA PHE A 493 15.09 32.54 -17.59
C PHE A 493 13.61 32.26 -17.82
N ASP A 494 12.77 33.29 -17.94
CA ASP A 494 11.34 33.07 -18.19
C ASP A 494 11.09 32.39 -19.54
N GLU A 495 11.85 32.76 -20.58
CA GLU A 495 11.76 32.13 -21.91
C GLU A 495 12.20 30.67 -21.87
N TRP A 496 13.25 30.36 -21.10
CA TRP A 496 13.70 28.98 -20.88
C TRP A 496 12.66 28.17 -20.09
N VAL A 497 12.08 28.72 -19.03
CA VAL A 497 11.02 28.07 -18.24
C VAL A 497 9.78 27.81 -19.10
N ASP A 498 9.40 28.75 -19.97
CA ASP A 498 8.28 28.60 -20.89
C ASP A 498 8.53 27.55 -21.98
N GLY A 499 9.78 27.43 -22.43
CA GLY A 499 10.18 26.46 -23.45
C GLY A 499 10.51 25.06 -22.92
N THR A 500 10.62 24.88 -21.61
CA THR A 500 11.09 23.62 -21.00
C THR A 500 9.94 22.74 -20.53
N MET A 501 10.08 21.43 -20.75
CA MET A 501 9.13 20.41 -20.33
C MET A 501 9.73 19.56 -19.20
N LEU A 502 8.91 19.24 -18.22
CA LEU A 502 9.20 18.25 -17.18
C LEU A 502 8.49 16.94 -17.52
N ASP A 503 9.27 15.88 -17.65
CA ASP A 503 8.80 14.51 -17.85
C ASP A 503 9.03 13.67 -16.59
N VAL A 504 8.01 12.88 -16.23
CA VAL A 504 8.07 11.93 -15.12
C VAL A 504 8.03 10.51 -15.68
N TRP A 505 9.06 9.73 -15.38
CA TRP A 505 9.20 8.36 -15.84
C TRP A 505 9.18 7.38 -14.68
N TRP A 506 8.40 6.31 -14.83
CA TRP A 506 8.19 5.26 -13.85
C TRP A 506 8.61 3.90 -14.40
N THR A 507 8.97 2.98 -13.52
CA THR A 507 9.37 1.61 -13.88
C THR A 507 8.21 0.64 -13.63
N GLU A 508 7.74 -0.02 -14.69
CA GLU A 508 6.73 -1.09 -14.58
C GLU A 508 7.42 -2.45 -14.62
N GLU A 509 7.25 -3.27 -13.57
CA GLU A 509 7.80 -4.62 -13.54
C GLU A 509 7.10 -5.55 -14.53
N ARG A 510 7.84 -6.15 -15.46
CA ARG A 510 7.32 -7.08 -16.48
C ARG A 510 7.52 -8.55 -16.11
N GLY A 511 8.52 -8.85 -15.30
CA GLY A 511 8.74 -10.20 -14.77
C GLY A 511 10.20 -10.50 -14.49
N VAL A 512 10.49 -11.74 -14.15
CA VAL A 512 11.85 -12.26 -13.94
C VAL A 512 12.21 -13.32 -14.96
N VAL A 513 13.51 -13.38 -15.27
CA VAL A 513 14.13 -14.45 -16.04
C VAL A 513 15.37 -14.95 -15.30
N ASP A 514 15.59 -16.26 -15.33
CA ASP A 514 16.82 -16.88 -14.85
C ASP A 514 17.69 -17.24 -16.05
N LEU A 515 18.94 -16.77 -16.05
CA LEU A 515 19.96 -17.07 -17.04
C LEU A 515 21.12 -17.81 -16.36
N GLU A 516 21.67 -18.82 -17.00
CA GLU A 516 22.85 -19.53 -16.50
C GLU A 516 24.13 -18.98 -17.13
N VAL A 517 25.19 -18.97 -16.33
CA VAL A 517 26.50 -18.43 -16.67
C VAL A 517 27.56 -19.48 -16.34
N SER A 518 28.42 -19.78 -17.31
CA SER A 518 29.55 -20.67 -17.05
C SER A 518 30.55 -20.00 -16.10
N GLY A 519 30.93 -20.69 -15.02
CA GLY A 519 31.94 -20.20 -14.08
C GLY A 519 33.29 -19.91 -14.76
N GLU A 520 33.65 -20.68 -15.80
CA GLU A 520 34.87 -20.46 -16.57
C GLU A 520 34.83 -19.15 -17.36
N GLU A 521 33.70 -18.84 -18.01
CA GLU A 521 33.53 -17.62 -18.80
C GLU A 521 33.53 -16.38 -17.90
N LEU A 522 32.89 -16.49 -16.73
CA LEU A 522 32.87 -15.46 -15.71
C LEU A 522 34.30 -15.15 -15.19
N LEU A 523 35.08 -16.20 -14.91
CA LEU A 523 36.48 -16.06 -14.49
C LEU A 523 37.36 -15.45 -15.58
N ARG A 524 37.10 -15.70 -16.87
CA ARG A 524 37.82 -15.06 -17.97
C ARG A 524 37.54 -13.56 -18.04
N VAL A 525 36.30 -13.11 -17.82
CA VAL A 525 35.98 -11.67 -17.79
C VAL A 525 36.63 -10.97 -16.60
N VAL A 526 36.62 -11.61 -15.44
CA VAL A 526 37.24 -11.06 -14.24
C VAL A 526 38.78 -10.97 -14.37
N LYS A 527 39.42 -11.95 -15.03
CA LYS A 527 40.89 -11.98 -15.21
C LYS A 527 41.39 -11.19 -16.42
N GLY A 528 40.58 -11.03 -17.47
CA GLY A 528 40.95 -10.35 -18.72
C GLY A 528 40.61 -8.86 -18.76
N GLY A 529 40.15 -8.28 -17.64
CA GLY A 529 39.78 -6.87 -17.52
C GLY A 529 40.89 -5.91 -17.11
N GLU A 530 42.14 -6.41 -17.00
CA GLU A 530 43.38 -5.62 -16.77
C GLU A 530 43.85 -4.88 -18.04
#